data_AF-A0A9E6A496-F1
#
_entry.id   AF-A0A9E6A496-F1
#
_cell.length_a   1.000
_cell.length_b   1.000
_cell.length_c   1.000
_cell.angle_alpha   90.00
_cell.angle_beta   90.00
_cell.angle_gamma   90.00
#
_symmetry.space_group_name_H-M   'P 1'
#
loop_
_entity.id
_entity.type
_entity.pdbx_description
1 polymer ?
#
loop_
_entity_poly.entity_id
_entity_poly.type
_entity_poly.pdbx_seq_one_letter_code
_entity_poly.pdbx_strand_id
1 'polypeptide(L)'
;MFIKIKKKSGLYMEHNGLEKRHLVPVTSNFLINLEQVAEVSFYTIKENKIRFDLEDREFRVPVHTRVIHLQMAYPYAQVSDVHSNNKTSLVQRCYYKFYCLPEEDTQYEVLRSKIEEFVLNL
;
A
#
# COMPACT_ATOMS: atom_id res chain seq x y z
N MET A 1 -10.49 3.17 -13.80
CA MET A 1 -10.31 4.55 -13.26
C MET A 1 -8.91 4.66 -12.67
N PHE A 2 -8.25 5.80 -12.87
CA PHE A 2 -6.97 6.09 -12.19
C PHE A 2 -7.12 7.04 -11.01
N ILE A 3 -6.50 6.71 -9.87
CA ILE A 3 -6.24 7.66 -8.80
C ILE A 3 -4.82 8.20 -8.95
N LYS A 4 -4.69 9.53 -8.93
CA LYS A 4 -3.39 10.20 -8.90
C LYS A 4 -2.97 10.51 -7.47
N ILE A 5 -1.91 9.84 -7.02
CA ILE A 5 -1.24 10.20 -5.77
C ILE A 5 -0.17 11.25 -6.11
N LYS A 6 -0.27 12.41 -5.46
CA LYS A 6 0.70 13.49 -5.63
C LYS A 6 1.91 13.27 -4.73
N LYS A 7 3.09 13.71 -5.18
CA LYS A 7 4.28 13.82 -4.33
C LYS A 7 3.96 14.66 -3.09
N LYS A 8 4.59 14.35 -1.96
CA LYS A 8 4.39 15.06 -0.68
C LYS A 8 2.92 15.05 -0.21
N SER A 9 2.21 13.95 -0.44
CA SER A 9 0.84 13.75 0.05
C SER A 9 0.77 13.44 1.55
N GLY A 10 1.88 13.47 2.29
CA GLY A 10 1.92 13.00 3.67
C GLY A 10 1.73 11.47 3.82
N LEU A 11 1.57 10.76 2.69
CA LEU A 11 1.39 9.32 2.68
C LEU A 11 2.73 8.59 2.71
N TYR A 12 2.74 7.50 3.45
CA TYR A 12 3.80 6.50 3.39
C TYR A 12 3.28 5.25 2.69
N MET A 13 4.16 4.50 2.04
CA MET A 13 3.84 3.36 1.22
C MET A 13 4.65 2.13 1.62
N GLU A 14 3.97 0.98 1.69
CA GLU A 14 4.58 -0.35 1.77
C GLU A 14 4.04 -1.17 0.58
N HIS A 15 4.91 -1.86 -0.15
CA HIS A 15 4.52 -2.78 -1.23
C HIS A 15 5.40 -4.03 -1.21
N ASN A 16 4.96 -5.09 -1.88
CA ASN A 16 5.66 -6.38 -1.91
C ASN A 16 7.05 -6.36 -2.55
N GLY A 17 7.42 -5.28 -3.25
CA GLY A 17 8.75 -5.09 -3.81
C GLY A 17 9.75 -4.44 -2.82
N LEU A 18 9.27 -3.95 -1.68
CA LEU A 18 10.14 -3.46 -0.60
C LEU A 18 10.54 -4.62 0.31
N GLU A 19 11.68 -4.45 0.96
CA GLU A 19 12.05 -5.31 2.07
C GLU A 19 10.98 -5.30 3.17
N LYS A 20 10.83 -6.43 3.86
CA LYS A 20 9.83 -6.54 4.92
C LYS A 20 10.07 -5.46 5.96
N ARG A 21 8.99 -4.91 6.52
CA ARG A 21 9.01 -3.84 7.53
C ARG A 21 9.46 -2.47 7.02
N HIS A 22 9.79 -2.32 5.74
CA HIS A 22 10.09 -1.01 5.20
C HIS A 22 8.81 -0.22 4.89
N LEU A 23 8.90 1.08 5.13
CA LEU A 23 7.83 2.04 4.90
C LEU A 23 8.44 3.30 4.32
N VAL A 24 8.06 3.66 3.10
CA VAL A 24 8.72 4.75 2.36
C VAL A 24 7.78 5.93 2.16
N PRO A 25 8.25 7.19 2.32
CA PRO A 25 7.42 8.35 2.01
C PRO A 25 7.13 8.42 0.50
N VAL A 26 5.93 8.87 0.13
CA VAL A 26 5.58 9.11 -1.28
C VAL A 26 6.26 10.39 -1.78
N THR A 27 7.38 10.21 -2.49
CA THR A 27 8.21 11.31 -3.00
C THR A 27 7.95 11.69 -4.46
N SER A 28 7.28 10.82 -5.23
CA SER A 28 6.95 11.02 -6.64
C SER A 28 5.44 11.03 -6.87
N ASN A 29 5.02 11.62 -8.00
CA ASN A 29 3.64 11.48 -8.45
C ASN A 29 3.48 10.11 -9.12
N PHE A 30 2.42 9.38 -8.81
CA PHE A 30 2.09 8.16 -9.51
C PHE A 30 0.58 7.98 -9.67
N LEU A 31 0.19 7.07 -10.55
CA LEU A 31 -1.19 6.74 -10.86
C LEU A 31 -1.43 5.27 -10.47
N ILE A 32 -2.57 4.98 -9.85
CA ILE A 32 -3.04 3.62 -9.60
C ILE A 32 -4.30 3.38 -10.39
N ASN A 33 -4.33 2.31 -11.17
CA ASN A 33 -5.56 1.85 -11.81
C ASN A 33 -6.38 1.02 -10.83
N LEU A 34 -7.54 1.53 -10.40
CA LEU A 34 -8.42 0.80 -9.50
C LEU A 34 -9.11 -0.40 -10.17
N GLU A 35 -9.23 -0.43 -11.50
CA GLU A 35 -9.82 -1.58 -12.21
C GLU A 35 -8.96 -2.84 -12.10
N GLN A 36 -7.70 -2.69 -11.68
CA GLN A 36 -6.76 -3.79 -11.47
C GLN A 36 -6.68 -4.22 -10.01
N VAL A 37 -7.44 -3.58 -9.12
CA VAL A 37 -7.50 -3.92 -7.70
C VAL A 37 -8.53 -5.03 -7.51
N ALA A 38 -8.10 -6.15 -6.92
CA ALA A 38 -8.98 -7.27 -6.60
C ALA A 38 -9.66 -7.11 -5.24
N GLU A 39 -8.98 -6.49 -4.28
CA GLU A 39 -9.51 -6.25 -2.93
C GLU A 39 -8.98 -4.93 -2.37
N VAL A 40 -9.84 -4.20 -1.65
CA VAL A 40 -9.46 -3.03 -0.86
C VAL A 40 -9.84 -3.28 0.59
N SER A 41 -8.89 -3.06 1.50
CA SER A 41 -9.14 -3.10 2.94
C SER A 41 -8.80 -1.76 3.58
N PHE A 42 -9.66 -1.32 4.50
CA PHE A 42 -9.46 -0.13 5.31
C PHE A 42 -9.31 -0.54 6.78
N TYR A 43 -8.22 -0.15 7.43
CA TYR A 43 -8.05 -0.46 8.85
C TYR A 43 -7.21 0.60 9.57
N THR A 44 -7.28 0.58 10.90
CA THR A 44 -6.53 1.49 11.77
C THR A 44 -5.54 0.70 12.61
N ILE A 45 -4.32 1.22 12.72
CA ILE A 45 -3.27 0.66 13.57
C ILE A 45 -3.63 0.93 15.04
N LYS A 46 -3.75 -0.15 15.83
CA LYS A 46 -4.15 -0.09 17.25
C LYS A 46 -2.98 -0.06 18.24
N GLU A 47 -1.76 -0.25 17.76
CA GLU A 47 -0.55 -0.35 18.57
C GLU A 47 0.60 0.38 17.88
N ASN A 48 1.55 0.90 18.65
CA ASN A 48 2.74 1.49 18.04
C ASN A 48 3.52 0.41 17.29
N LYS A 49 3.91 0.70 16.04
CA LYS A 49 4.74 -0.22 15.24
C LYS A 49 6.05 0.45 14.87
N ILE A 50 7.13 -0.31 14.95
CA ILE A 50 8.42 0.10 14.40
C ILE A 50 8.51 -0.43 12.97
N ARG A 51 8.81 0.48 12.05
CA ARG A 51 9.11 0.23 10.64
C ARG A 51 10.49 0.82 10.34
N PHE A 52 10.98 0.61 9.12
CA PHE A 52 12.28 1.11 8.69
C PHE A 52 12.11 1.95 7.42
N ASP A 53 12.88 3.02 7.29
CA ASP A 53 13.02 3.71 6.01
C ASP A 53 14.04 3.00 5.10
N LEU A 54 14.35 3.57 3.93
CA LEU A 54 15.32 2.99 3.00
C LEU A 54 16.78 3.06 3.48
N GLU A 55 17.05 3.75 4.57
CA GLU A 55 18.37 3.89 5.17
C GLU A 55 18.48 3.08 6.49
N ASP A 56 17.59 2.11 6.68
CA ASP A 56 17.47 1.27 7.88
C ASP A 56 17.27 2.05 9.18
N ARG A 57 16.75 3.29 9.10
CA ARG A 57 16.44 4.08 10.29
C ARG A 57 15.06 3.72 10.80
N GLU A 58 14.93 3.65 12.12
CA GLU A 58 13.66 3.37 12.76
C GLU A 58 12.65 4.48 12.48
N PHE A 59 11.49 4.08 11.97
CA PHE A 59 10.32 4.91 11.79
C PHE A 59 9.20 4.40 12.67
N ARG A 60 8.76 5.23 13.62
CA ARG A 60 7.65 4.90 14.52
C ARG A 60 6.33 5.24 13.84
N VAL A 61 5.54 4.22 13.53
CA VAL A 61 4.14 4.37 13.12
C VAL A 61 3.30 4.57 14.38
N PRO A 62 2.68 5.74 14.57
CA PRO A 62 1.85 6.01 15.74
C PRO A 62 0.56 5.18 15.72
N VAL A 63 -0.06 5.08 16.90
CA VAL A 63 -1.43 4.54 17.02
C VAL A 63 -2.37 5.46 16.25
N HIS A 64 -3.48 4.91 15.75
CA HIS A 64 -4.46 5.60 14.93
C HIS A 64 -4.01 5.97 13.51
N THR A 65 -2.81 5.56 13.08
CA THR A 65 -2.47 5.56 11.65
C THR A 65 -3.50 4.72 10.89
N ARG A 66 -4.10 5.33 9.87
CA ARG A 66 -5.08 4.68 9.02
C ARG A 66 -4.40 4.11 7.79
N VAL A 67 -4.80 2.93 7.39
CA VAL A 67 -4.18 2.19 6.29
C VAL A 67 -5.21 1.84 5.24
N ILE A 68 -4.86 2.13 4.00
CA ILE A 68 -5.60 1.70 2.80
C ILE A 68 -4.73 0.63 2.13
N HIS A 69 -5.22 -0.60 2.12
CA HIS A 69 -4.52 -1.74 1.54
C HIS A 69 -5.19 -2.14 0.23
N LEU A 70 -4.46 -1.99 -0.87
CA LEU A 70 -4.88 -2.36 -2.22
C LEU A 70 -4.18 -3.65 -2.62
N GLN A 71 -4.94 -4.73 -2.77
CA GLN A 71 -4.46 -6.00 -3.30
C GLN A 71 -4.74 -6.05 -4.81
N MET A 72 -3.70 -6.15 -5.63
CA MET A 72 -3.85 -6.18 -7.09
C MET A 72 -4.29 -7.57 -7.59
N ALA A 73 -4.95 -7.59 -8.74
CA ALA A 73 -5.38 -8.82 -9.42
C ALA A 73 -4.20 -9.66 -9.93
N TYR A 74 -4.44 -10.96 -10.10
CA TYR A 74 -3.45 -11.99 -10.48
C TYR A 74 -2.61 -11.71 -11.74
N PRO A 75 -3.13 -11.15 -12.86
CA PRO A 75 -2.31 -10.90 -14.05
C PRO A 75 -1.20 -9.86 -13.83
N TYR A 76 -1.21 -9.18 -12.68
CA TYR A 76 -0.18 -8.22 -12.26
C TYR A 76 0.69 -8.77 -11.12
N ALA A 77 0.72 -10.09 -10.95
CA ALA A 77 1.56 -10.74 -9.97
C ALA A 77 3.03 -10.75 -10.42
N GLN A 78 3.93 -10.60 -9.45
CA GLN A 78 5.36 -10.77 -9.66
C GLN A 78 5.66 -12.26 -9.84
N VAL A 79 6.33 -12.62 -10.92
CA VAL A 79 6.82 -13.98 -11.17
C VAL A 79 8.29 -14.01 -10.81
N SER A 80 8.63 -14.77 -9.77
CA SER A 80 10.02 -15.06 -9.42
C SER A 80 10.35 -16.51 -9.75
N ASP A 81 11.40 -16.73 -10.53
CA ASP A 81 11.96 -18.06 -10.76
C ASP A 81 12.64 -18.55 -9.49
N VAL A 82 12.13 -19.63 -8.91
CA VAL A 82 12.82 -20.32 -7.82
C VAL A 82 13.87 -21.22 -8.45
N HIS A 83 15.15 -20.94 -8.20
CA HIS A 83 16.28 -21.84 -8.54
C HIS A 83 16.23 -23.08 -7.63
N SER A 84 15.27 -23.95 -7.93
CA SER A 84 15.12 -25.29 -7.40
C SER A 84 15.17 -26.24 -8.60
N ASN A 85 15.70 -27.45 -8.41
CA ASN A 85 15.80 -28.49 -9.45
C ASN A 85 14.47 -28.78 -10.18
N ASN A 86 13.34 -28.33 -9.63
CA ASN A 86 12.04 -28.29 -10.30
C ASN A 86 11.67 -26.85 -10.67
N LYS A 87 11.54 -26.59 -11.98
CA LYS A 87 11.03 -25.32 -12.55
C LYS A 87 9.65 -24.99 -11.97
N THR A 88 9.64 -24.23 -10.89
CA THR A 88 8.43 -23.79 -10.19
C THR A 88 8.45 -22.27 -10.17
N SER A 89 7.42 -21.66 -10.75
CA SER A 89 7.22 -20.22 -10.72
C SER A 89 6.36 -19.85 -9.52
N LEU A 90 6.81 -18.89 -8.71
CA LEU A 90 6.02 -18.33 -7.63
C LEU A 90 5.31 -17.09 -8.16
N VAL A 91 3.98 -17.11 -8.13
CA VAL A 91 3.13 -16.01 -8.59
C VAL A 91 2.63 -15.25 -7.36
N GLN A 92 3.23 -14.10 -7.06
CA GLN A 92 2.86 -13.30 -5.89
C GLN A 92 2.03 -12.08 -6.31
N ARG A 93 0.81 -11.97 -5.78
CA ARG A 93 -0.03 -10.78 -5.98
C ARG A 93 0.68 -9.53 -5.45
N CYS A 94 0.78 -8.51 -6.28
CA CYS A 94 1.26 -7.20 -5.87
C CYS A 94 0.27 -6.54 -4.91
N TYR A 95 0.78 -5.79 -3.95
CA TYR A 95 -0.05 -4.99 -3.06
C TYR A 95 0.58 -3.63 -2.80
N TYR A 96 -0.26 -2.65 -2.49
CA TYR A 96 0.16 -1.34 -2.03
C TYR A 96 -0.60 -1.00 -0.74
N LYS A 97 0.13 -0.62 0.31
CA LYS A 97 -0.45 -0.12 1.57
C LYS A 97 -0.09 1.33 1.71
N PHE A 98 -1.10 2.19 1.79
CA PHE A 98 -0.93 3.61 2.12
C PHE A 98 -1.17 3.82 3.60
N TYR A 99 -0.13 4.24 4.30
CA TYR A 99 -0.18 4.65 5.69
C TYR A 99 -0.40 6.16 5.73
N CYS A 100 -1.56 6.54 6.24
CA CYS A 100 -1.95 7.92 6.50
C CYS A 100 -1.75 8.16 7.99
N LEU A 101 -0.69 8.91 8.35
CA LEU A 101 -0.44 9.24 9.75
C LEU A 101 -1.61 10.09 10.30
N PRO A 102 -1.85 10.08 11.62
CA PRO A 102 -2.95 10.83 12.24
C PRO A 102 -2.97 12.33 11.87
N GLU A 103 -1.81 12.92 11.59
CA GLU A 103 -1.66 14.31 11.20
C GLU A 103 -2.18 14.59 9.77
N GLU A 104 -2.30 13.57 8.93
CA GLU A 104 -2.63 13.66 7.50
C GLU A 104 -4.00 13.04 7.18
N ASP A 105 -4.93 13.04 8.16
CA ASP A 105 -6.23 12.35 8.07
C ASP A 105 -7.09 12.83 6.90
N THR A 106 -6.87 14.08 6.44
CA THR A 106 -7.58 14.63 5.28
C THR A 106 -7.33 13.83 4.00
N GLN A 107 -6.10 13.36 3.77
CA GLN A 107 -5.77 12.60 2.56
C GLN A 107 -6.37 11.20 2.59
N TYR A 108 -6.44 10.60 3.78
CA TYR A 108 -7.13 9.34 3.97
C TYR A 108 -8.61 9.45 3.58
N GLU A 109 -9.32 10.45 4.11
CA GLU A 109 -10.76 10.62 3.83
C GLU A 109 -11.03 10.88 2.35
N VAL A 110 -10.22 11.70 1.69
CA VAL A 110 -10.34 11.95 0.24
C VAL A 110 -10.14 10.65 -0.54
N LEU A 111 -9.10 9.88 -0.22
CA LEU A 111 -8.78 8.64 -0.94
C LEU A 111 -9.85 7.57 -0.70
N ARG A 112 -10.28 7.42 0.55
CA ARG A 112 -11.33 6.49 0.94
C ARG A 112 -12.65 6.82 0.27
N SER A 113 -13.13 8.06 0.38
CA SER A 113 -14.39 8.49 -0.24
C SER A 113 -14.41 8.24 -1.74
N LYS A 114 -13.28 8.50 -2.42
CA LYS A 114 -13.15 8.24 -3.86
C LYS A 114 -13.11 6.77 -4.22
N ILE A 115 -12.67 5.88 -3.35
CA ILE A 115 -12.76 4.44 -3.57
C ILE A 115 -14.20 3.96 -3.27
N GLU A 116 -14.83 4.49 -2.22
CA GLU A 116 -16.19 4.13 -1.81
C GLU A 116 -17.26 4.56 -2.84
N GLU A 117 -17.01 5.57 -3.67
CA GLU A 117 -17.85 5.93 -4.82
C GLU A 117 -18.04 4.78 -5.84
N PHE A 118 -17.18 3.76 -5.82
CA PHE A 118 -17.18 2.65 -6.78
C PHE A 118 -17.68 1.33 -6.20
N VAL A 119 -18.13 1.31 -4.95
CA VAL A 119 -18.55 0.09 -4.27
C VAL A 119 -19.99 0.21 -3.81
N LEU A 120 -20.70 -0.92 -3.84
CA LEU A 120 -22.00 -1.02 -3.19
C LEU A 120 -21.77 -1.17 -1.69
N ASN A 121 -22.29 -0.23 -0.91
CA ASN A 121 -22.30 -0.32 0.55
C ASN A 121 -23.52 -1.13 0.98
N LEU A 122 -23.28 -2.25 1.69
CA LEU A 122 -24.31 -3.11 2.28
C LEU A 122 -24.57 -2.74 3.75
#